data_AF-A0A966G5I2-F1
#
_entry.id   AF-A0A966G5I2-F1
#
_cell.length_a   1.000
_cell.length_b   1.000
_cell.length_c   1.000
_cell.angle_alpha   90.00
_cell.angle_beta   90.00
_cell.angle_gamma   90.00
#
_symmetry.space_group_name_H-M   'P 1'
#
loop_
_entity.id
_entity.type
_entity.pdbx_description
1 polymer ?
#
loop_
_entity_poly.entity_id
_entity_poly.type
_entity_poly.pdbx_seq_one_letter_code
_entity_poly.pdbx_strand_id
1 'polypeptide(L)'
;MSSRVIKVEGEFVQQVANLWRQLKPGQSARCHMPPFGLRFYCKGELILQASMCWECNNMYLWQKDNPSPSLHGVDLEPPSAKKLFSLLEGIMR
;
A
#
# COMPACT_ATOMS: atom_id res chain seq x y z
N MET A 1 20.78 -3.95 3.89
CA MET A 1 19.62 -4.41 4.66
C MET A 1 18.72 -5.21 3.73
N SER A 2 18.48 -6.50 4.03
CA SER A 2 17.56 -7.32 3.22
C SER A 2 16.13 -6.92 3.58
N SER A 3 15.37 -6.35 2.64
CA SER A 3 13.94 -6.13 2.83
C SER A 3 13.21 -7.46 2.80
N ARG A 4 12.48 -7.80 3.88
CA ARG A 4 11.63 -9.00 3.92
C ARG A 4 10.49 -8.80 2.91
N VAL A 5 10.35 -9.75 1.98
CA VAL A 5 9.25 -9.76 0.99
C VAL A 5 8.43 -11.01 1.23
N ILE A 6 7.12 -10.84 1.40
CA ILE A 6 6.16 -11.93 1.57
C ILE A 6 5.20 -11.93 0.40
N LYS A 7 5.09 -13.07 -0.27
CA LYS A 7 4.10 -13.27 -1.32
C LYS A 7 2.80 -13.74 -0.69
N VAL A 8 1.72 -13.03 -0.96
CA VAL A 8 0.36 -13.37 -0.52
C VAL A 8 -0.51 -13.71 -1.72
N GLU A 9 -1.27 -14.80 -1.59
CA GLU A 9 -2.16 -15.35 -2.61
C GLU A 9 -3.50 -15.77 -1.98
N GLY A 10 -4.47 -16.15 -2.80
CA GLY A 10 -5.78 -16.65 -2.33
C GLY A 10 -6.63 -15.58 -1.64
N GLU A 11 -7.24 -15.92 -0.51
CA GLU A 11 -8.18 -15.04 0.17
C GLU A 11 -7.53 -13.75 0.68
N PHE A 12 -6.29 -13.84 1.20
CA PHE A 12 -5.58 -12.69 1.74
C PHE A 12 -5.34 -11.60 0.70
N VAL A 13 -4.94 -11.95 -0.53
CA VAL A 13 -4.74 -10.95 -1.58
C VAL A 13 -6.05 -10.27 -1.96
N GLN A 14 -7.17 -11.00 -1.94
CA GLN A 14 -8.48 -10.42 -2.21
C GLN A 14 -8.92 -9.46 -1.10
N GLN A 15 -8.68 -9.81 0.16
CA GLN A 15 -8.96 -8.94 1.30
C GLN A 15 -8.13 -7.65 1.25
N VAL A 16 -6.81 -7.76 1.00
CA VAL A 16 -5.92 -6.60 0.84
C VAL A 16 -6.39 -5.73 -0.33
N ALA A 17 -6.69 -6.31 -1.50
CA ALA A 17 -7.16 -5.57 -2.67
C ALA A 17 -8.50 -4.87 -2.42
N ASN A 18 -9.42 -5.50 -1.68
CA ASN A 18 -10.71 -4.90 -1.34
C ASN A 18 -10.56 -3.69 -0.40
N LEU A 19 -9.72 -3.80 0.64
CA LEU A 19 -9.45 -2.70 1.56
C LEU A 19 -8.67 -1.56 0.87
N TRP A 20 -7.71 -1.91 0.01
CA TRP A 20 -6.96 -0.96 -0.81
C TRP A 20 -7.87 -0.07 -1.66
N ARG A 21 -8.85 -0.65 -2.35
CA ARG A 21 -9.80 0.11 -3.18
C ARG A 21 -10.71 1.05 -2.39
N GLN A 22 -10.78 0.89 -1.06
CA GLN A 22 -11.58 1.73 -0.17
C GLN A 22 -10.77 2.87 0.46
N LEU A 23 -9.47 2.98 0.15
CA LEU A 23 -8.66 4.10 0.58
C LEU A 23 -9.22 5.40 0.00
N LYS A 24 -9.36 6.40 0.86
CA LYS A 24 -9.86 7.72 0.49
C LYS A 24 -8.68 8.69 0.33
N PRO A 25 -8.78 9.66 -0.59
CA PRO A 25 -7.84 10.77 -0.63
C PRO A 25 -7.83 11.50 0.71
N GLY A 26 -6.64 11.81 1.22
CA GLY A 26 -6.42 12.54 2.46
C GLY A 26 -5.41 13.66 2.29
N GLN A 27 -5.09 14.34 3.39
CA GLN A 27 -4.04 15.37 3.38
C GLN A 27 -2.66 14.70 3.42
N SER A 28 -1.73 15.25 2.64
CA SER A 28 -0.33 14.81 2.62
C SER A 28 0.49 15.61 3.63
N ALA A 29 1.25 14.92 4.48
CA ALA A 29 2.25 15.53 5.35
C ALA A 29 3.65 15.06 4.94
N ARG A 30 4.69 15.91 5.01
CA ARG A 30 6.03 15.53 4.52
C ARG A 30 6.80 14.70 5.58
N CYS A 31 6.59 13.38 5.66
CA CYS A 31 7.53 12.44 6.30
C CYS A 31 8.50 11.85 5.26
N HIS A 32 9.73 11.52 5.68
CA HIS A 32 10.76 10.87 4.85
C HIS A 32 10.91 9.35 5.13
N MET A 33 9.84 8.66 5.50
CA MET A 33 9.83 7.21 5.73
C MET A 33 8.66 6.54 4.99
N PRO A 34 8.81 5.29 4.56
CA PRO A 34 7.65 4.40 4.56
C PRO A 34 7.98 2.99 5.13
N PRO A 35 7.21 2.48 6.10
CA PRO A 35 7.40 1.14 6.66
C PRO A 35 6.78 0.00 5.84
N PHE A 36 5.96 0.27 4.81
CA PHE A 36 5.35 -0.77 3.97
C PHE A 36 5.45 -0.48 2.47
N GLY A 37 5.95 -1.47 1.73
CA GLY A 37 5.90 -1.52 0.27
C GLY A 37 4.92 -2.58 -0.20
N LEU A 38 4.10 -2.25 -1.20
CA LEU A 38 3.12 -3.15 -1.80
C LEU A 38 3.38 -3.27 -3.29
N ARG A 39 3.22 -4.49 -3.82
CA ARG A 39 3.26 -4.77 -5.26
C ARG A 39 2.09 -5.66 -5.61
N PHE A 40 1.25 -5.19 -6.53
CA PHE A 40 0.11 -5.93 -7.04
C PHE A 40 0.47 -6.55 -8.39
N TYR A 41 0.28 -7.86 -8.49
CA TYR A 41 0.51 -8.60 -9.72
C TYR A 41 -0.81 -9.14 -10.27
N CYS A 42 -0.99 -9.06 -11.58
CA CYS A 42 -2.08 -9.69 -12.30
C CYS A 42 -1.50 -10.54 -13.43
N LYS A 43 -1.81 -11.84 -13.45
CA LYS A 43 -1.27 -12.80 -14.43
C LYS A 43 0.27 -12.77 -14.56
N GLY A 44 0.96 -12.53 -13.45
CA GLY A 44 2.43 -12.44 -13.40
C GLY A 44 3.02 -11.06 -13.73
N GLU A 45 2.20 -10.11 -14.20
CA GLU A 45 2.64 -8.74 -14.49
C GLU A 45 2.43 -7.81 -13.31
N LEU A 46 3.40 -6.96 -13.01
CA LEU A 46 3.26 -5.88 -12.01
C LEU A 46 2.32 -4.80 -12.59
N ILE A 47 1.18 -4.59 -11.95
CA ILE A 47 0.19 -3.58 -12.37
C ILE A 47 0.24 -2.30 -11.52
N LEU A 48 0.69 -2.43 -10.27
CA LEU A 48 0.77 -1.33 -9.32
C LEU A 48 1.84 -1.62 -8.29
N GLN A 49 2.68 -0.63 -8.00
CA GLN A 49 3.56 -0.63 -6.84
C GLN A 49 3.27 0.60 -5.99
N ALA A 50 3.29 0.41 -4.68
CA ALA A 50 3.08 1.48 -3.72
C ALA A 50 4.11 1.45 -2.60
N SER A 51 4.41 2.62 -2.07
CA SER A 51 5.21 2.82 -0.86
C SER A 51 4.46 3.76 0.07
N MET A 52 4.17 3.34 1.29
CA MET A 52 3.22 4.03 2.18
C MET A 52 3.83 4.39 3.55
N CYS A 53 3.65 5.64 3.98
CA CYS A 53 3.90 6.13 5.34
C CYS A 53 2.57 6.20 6.10
N TRP A 54 2.32 5.23 6.98
CA TRP A 54 1.10 5.23 7.81
C TRP A 54 1.12 6.26 8.94
N GLU A 55 2.25 6.94 9.15
CA GLU A 55 2.39 8.02 10.12
C GLU A 55 2.02 9.39 9.53
N CYS A 56 2.19 9.59 8.22
CA CYS A 56 2.07 10.91 7.60
C CYS A 56 1.09 10.97 6.43
N ASN A 57 0.33 9.90 6.24
CA ASN A 57 -0.68 9.79 5.20
C ASN A 57 -0.13 9.84 3.78
N ASN A 58 1.18 9.65 3.55
CA ASN A 58 1.75 9.68 2.21
C ASN A 58 1.80 8.30 1.56
N MET A 59 1.51 8.29 0.27
CA MET A 59 1.63 7.14 -0.60
C MET A 59 2.28 7.54 -1.91
N TYR A 60 3.42 6.92 -2.22
CA TYR A 60 3.99 6.96 -3.56
C TYR A 60 3.43 5.82 -4.38
N LEU A 61 2.85 6.13 -5.54
CA LEU A 61 2.29 5.15 -6.47
C LEU A 61 3.08 5.13 -7.79
N TRP A 62 3.54 3.93 -8.16
CA TRP A 62 4.05 3.62 -9.48
C TRP A 62 3.01 2.75 -10.20
N GLN A 63 2.48 3.28 -11.30
CA GLN A 63 1.56 2.56 -12.16
C GLN A 63 2.34 1.97 -13.33
N LYS A 64 1.88 0.84 -13.88
CA LYS A 64 2.54 0.17 -15.03
C LYS A 64 2.85 1.14 -16.17
N ASP A 65 1.93 2.06 -16.46
CA ASP A 65 2.01 2.98 -17.60
C ASP A 65 2.66 4.33 -17.25
N ASN A 66 3.12 4.54 -16.01
CA ASN A 66 3.75 5.78 -15.59
C ASN A 66 5.09 5.51 -14.86
N PRO A 67 6.24 5.85 -15.47
CA PRO A 67 7.55 5.61 -14.87
C PRO A 67 7.84 6.51 -13.66
N SER A 68 7.14 7.64 -13.53
CA SER A 68 7.33 8.58 -12.43
C SER A 68 6.32 8.29 -11.30
N PRO A 69 6.77 8.21 -10.04
CA PRO A 69 5.83 8.06 -8.93
C PRO A 69 4.95 9.28 -8.79
N SER A 70 3.68 9.04 -8.51
CA SER A 70 2.75 10.08 -8.06
C SER A 70 2.65 10.04 -6.54
N LEU A 71 2.72 11.22 -5.90
CA LEU A 71 2.51 11.37 -4.47
C LEU A 71 1.03 11.61 -4.19
N HIS A 72 0.45 10.81 -3.30
CA HIS A 72 -0.93 10.90 -2.85
C HIS A 72 -0.99 11.05 -1.33
N GLY A 73 -1.89 11.91 -0.86
CA GLY A 73 -2.34 11.88 0.52
C GLY A 73 -3.45 10.84 0.67
N VAL A 74 -3.41 10.05 1.74
CA VAL A 74 -4.36 8.97 2.03
C VAL A 74 -4.97 9.19 3.40
N ASP A 75 -6.29 9.21 3.49
CA ASP A 75 -6.97 9.28 4.78
C ASP A 75 -6.86 7.93 5.50
N LEU A 76 -6.19 7.93 6.65
CA LEU A 76 -5.93 6.74 7.47
C LEU A 76 -6.94 6.58 8.61
N GLU A 77 -7.83 7.55 8.81
CA GLU A 77 -8.87 7.47 9.83
C GLU A 77 -9.98 6.44 9.56
N PRO A 78 -10.43 6.23 8.31
CA PRO A 78 -11.47 5.27 8.01
C PRO A 78 -11.15 3.86 8.52
N PRO A 79 -12.16 3.12 9.01
CA PRO A 79 -11.96 1.75 9.50
C PRO A 79 -11.32 0.81 8.46
N SER A 80 -11.57 1.04 7.18
CA SER A 80 -10.97 0.28 6.07
C SER A 80 -9.45 0.46 6.01
N ALA A 81 -8.95 1.69 6.20
CA ALA A 81 -7.52 2.00 6.19
C ALA A 81 -6.81 1.39 7.40
N LYS A 82 -7.39 1.53 8.59
CA LYS A 82 -6.88 0.91 9.83
C LYS A 82 -6.82 -0.61 9.72
N LYS A 83 -7.88 -1.23 9.17
CA LYS A 83 -7.93 -2.67 8.95
C LYS A 83 -6.90 -3.15 7.92
N LEU A 84 -6.66 -2.36 6.86
CA LEU A 84 -5.60 -2.67 5.90
C LEU A 84 -4.23 -2.68 6.58
N PHE A 85 -3.94 -1.64 7.37
CA PHE A 85 -2.67 -1.57 8.10
C PHE A 85 -2.44 -2.75 9.03
N SER A 86 -3.42 -3.09 9.88
CA SER A 86 -3.32 -4.23 10.79
C SER A 86 -3.17 -5.56 10.05
N LEU A 87 -3.82 -5.72 8.90
CA LEU A 87 -3.67 -6.93 8.07
C LEU A 87 -2.25 -7.05 7.52
N LEU A 88 -1.67 -5.95 7.02
CA LEU A 88 -0.30 -5.93 6.51
C LEU A 88 0.74 -6.17 7.60
N GLU A 89 0.56 -5.60 8.79
CA GLU A 89 1.39 -5.90 9.95
C GLU A 89 1.33 -7.38 10.34
N GLY A 90 0.13 -7.95 10.37
CA GLY A 90 -0.08 -9.37 10.68
C GLY A 90 0.59 -10.31 9.68
N ILE A 91 0.60 -9.95 8.40
CA ILE A 91 1.30 -10.72 7.35
C ILE A 91 2.82 -10.64 7.53
N MET A 92 3.34 -9.48 7.95
CA MET A 92 4.79 -9.21 8.02
C MET A 92 5.48 -9.74 9.28
N ARG A 93 4.74 -10.14 10.31
CA ARG A 93 5.26 -10.83 11.50
C ARG A 93 5.54 -12.29 11.16
#